data_AF-A0A6S7JBJ9-F1
#
_entry.id   AF-A0A6S7JBJ9-F1
#
_cell.length_a   1.000
_cell.length_b   1.000
_cell.length_c   1.000
_cell.angle_alpha   90.00
_cell.angle_beta   90.00
_cell.angle_gamma   90.00
#
_symmetry.space_group_name_H-M   'P 1'
#
loop_
_entity.id
_entity.type
_entity.pdbx_description
1 polymer ?
#
loop_
_entity_poly.entity_id
_entity_poly.type
_entity_poly.pdbx_seq_one_letter_code
_entity_poly.pdbx_strand_id
1 'polypeptide(L)'
;ILLLICIGPVGYFLNNTSDYDYDKKDNLKFFIGAAAAAAVIAVLFFLIFLTGLHKKIDAFNWAKTVTGIFVILAIVLLVASSLVADTVSYYKSSDIDDGKIDFCQFFENHDKKYRCGQLTTGAVFGFLAM
;
A
#
# COMPACT_ATOMS: atom_id res chain seq x y z
N ILE A 1 -2.72 -7.13 -9.92
CA ILE A 1 -3.54 -8.08 -9.11
C ILE A 1 -3.14 -8.01 -7.64
N LEU A 2 -1.87 -8.24 -7.29
CA LEU A 2 -1.38 -8.12 -5.90
C LEU A 2 -1.66 -6.74 -5.28
N LEU A 3 -1.46 -5.65 -6.03
CA LEU A 3 -1.83 -4.28 -5.60
C LEU A 3 -3.32 -4.12 -5.29
N LEU A 4 -4.22 -4.80 -6.00
CA LEU A 4 -5.66 -4.72 -5.73
C LEU A 4 -6.04 -5.52 -4.50
N ILE A 5 -5.34 -6.64 -4.26
CA ILE A 5 -5.53 -7.49 -3.08
C ILE A 5 -5.04 -6.78 -1.82
N CYS A 6 -3.99 -5.95 -1.86
CA CYS A 6 -3.53 -5.20 -0.69
C CYS A 6 -4.39 -3.96 -0.37
N ILE A 7 -4.97 -3.30 -1.38
CA ILE A 7 -5.85 -2.13 -1.17
C ILE A 7 -7.09 -2.48 -0.34
N GLY A 8 -7.70 -3.65 -0.55
CA GLY A 8 -8.94 -4.05 0.13
C GLY A 8 -8.80 -4.12 1.66
N PRO A 9 -7.89 -4.94 2.20
CA PRO A 9 -7.65 -5.06 3.65
C PRO A 9 -7.21 -3.74 4.29
N VAL A 10 -6.31 -2.98 3.63
CA VAL A 10 -5.79 -1.71 4.13
C VAL A 10 -6.88 -0.62 4.14
N GLY A 11 -7.69 -0.56 3.08
CA GLY A 11 -8.82 0.37 2.98
C GLY A 11 -9.94 0.06 3.96
N TYR A 12 -10.22 -1.22 4.21
CA TYR A 12 -11.19 -1.62 5.23
C TYR A 12 -10.75 -1.21 6.64
N PHE A 13 -9.46 -1.38 6.95
CA PHE A 13 -8.90 -0.93 8.22
C PHE A 13 -8.99 0.60 8.35
N LEU A 14 -8.56 1.34 7.32
CA LEU A 14 -8.59 2.80 7.28
C LEU A 14 -10.00 3.38 7.55
N ASN A 15 -11.03 2.76 6.99
CA ASN A 15 -12.41 3.21 7.12
C ASN A 15 -12.98 2.98 8.54
N ASN A 16 -12.41 2.04 9.29
CA ASN A 16 -12.95 1.60 10.58
C ASN A 16 -12.08 2.02 11.78
N THR A 17 -10.86 2.51 11.57
CA THR A 17 -10.02 3.12 12.62
C THR A 17 -10.58 4.46 13.11
N SER A 18 -10.61 4.66 14.43
CA SER A 18 -11.08 5.91 15.06
C SER A 18 -10.17 7.09 14.76
N ASP A 19 -10.73 8.30 14.68
CA ASP A 19 -10.06 9.56 14.31
C ASP A 19 -8.95 10.05 15.26
N TYR A 20 -8.51 9.28 16.24
CA TYR A 20 -7.46 9.69 17.18
C TYR A 20 -6.03 9.54 16.63
N ASP A 21 -5.84 8.87 15.48
CA ASP A 21 -4.54 8.54 14.87
C ASP A 21 -4.38 9.18 13.47
N TYR A 22 -4.39 10.51 13.39
CA TYR A 22 -4.34 11.25 12.12
C TYR A 22 -3.11 10.92 11.25
N ASP A 23 -1.91 10.89 11.84
CA ASP A 23 -0.67 10.61 11.10
C ASP A 23 -0.64 9.20 10.49
N LYS A 24 -1.17 8.21 11.22
CA LYS A 24 -1.23 6.82 10.75
C LYS A 24 -2.32 6.63 9.68
N LYS A 25 -3.43 7.36 9.81
CA LYS A 25 -4.50 7.42 8.80
C LYS A 25 -3.96 7.98 7.48
N ASP A 26 -3.09 8.97 7.53
CA ASP A 26 -2.49 9.57 6.33
C ASP A 26 -1.44 8.67 5.68
N ASN A 27 -0.66 7.90 6.45
CA ASN A 27 0.21 6.85 5.91
C ASN A 27 -0.57 5.78 5.12
N LEU A 28 -1.70 5.33 5.68
CA LEU A 28 -2.58 4.35 5.06
C LEU A 28 -3.25 4.91 3.78
N LYS A 29 -3.70 6.17 3.81
CA LYS A 29 -4.22 6.86 2.60
C LYS A 29 -3.15 6.99 1.53
N PHE A 30 -1.92 7.36 1.91
CA PHE A 30 -0.81 7.48 0.99
C PHE A 30 -0.53 6.15 0.30
N PHE A 31 -0.53 5.05 1.05
CA PHE A 31 -0.37 3.71 0.47
C PHE A 31 -1.48 3.34 -0.51
N ILE A 32 -2.75 3.53 -0.13
CA ILE A 32 -3.88 3.24 -1.01
C ILE A 32 -3.81 4.10 -2.28
N GLY A 33 -3.46 5.38 -2.15
CA GLY A 33 -3.28 6.28 -3.28
C GLY A 33 -2.14 5.84 -4.20
N ALA A 34 -0.98 5.48 -3.64
CA ALA A 34 0.16 4.98 -4.39
C ALA A 34 -0.14 3.66 -5.11
N ALA A 35 -0.78 2.71 -4.42
CA ALA A 35 -1.18 1.42 -4.99
C ALA A 35 -2.24 1.57 -6.09
N ALA A 36 -3.20 2.48 -5.92
CA ALA A 36 -4.21 2.79 -6.94
C ALA A 36 -3.58 3.45 -8.17
N ALA A 37 -2.71 4.44 -7.98
CA ALA A 37 -1.99 5.10 -9.08
C ALA A 37 -1.13 4.08 -9.85
N ALA A 38 -0.40 3.21 -9.14
CA ALA A 38 0.37 2.13 -9.73
C ALA A 38 -0.49 1.14 -10.54
N ALA A 39 -1.66 0.76 -10.03
CA ALA A 39 -2.59 -0.09 -10.76
C ALA A 39 -3.10 0.58 -12.06
N VAL A 40 -3.47 1.86 -12.00
CA VAL A 40 -3.91 2.63 -13.18
C VAL A 40 -2.80 2.73 -14.22
N ILE A 41 -1.58 3.05 -13.80
CA ILE A 41 -0.42 3.12 -14.69
C ILE A 41 -0.16 1.77 -15.36
N ALA A 42 -0.20 0.67 -14.60
CA ALA A 42 -0.04 -0.67 -15.15
C ALA A 42 -1.09 -1.00 -16.23
N VAL A 43 -2.35 -0.63 -16.00
CA VAL A 43 -3.42 -0.81 -17.00
C VAL A 43 -3.19 0.05 -18.24
N LEU A 44 -2.78 1.30 -18.09
CA LEU A 44 -2.45 2.17 -19.23
C LEU A 44 -1.32 1.61 -20.07
N PHE A 45 -0.22 1.15 -19.45
CA PHE A 45 0.87 0.50 -20.17
C PHE A 45 0.40 -0.77 -20.87
N PHE A 46 -0.41 -1.60 -20.21
CA PHE A 46 -0.99 -2.78 -20.84
C PHE A 46 -1.78 -2.45 -22.11
N LEU A 47 -2.63 -1.42 -22.09
CA LEU A 47 -3.38 -0.95 -23.27
C LEU A 47 -2.46 -0.42 -24.38
N ILE A 48 -1.40 0.30 -24.03
CA ILE A 48 -0.40 0.83 -24.98
C ILE A 48 0.36 -0.31 -25.67
N PHE A 49 0.69 -1.37 -24.93
CA PHE A 49 1.32 -2.56 -25.48
C PHE A 49 0.35 -3.34 -26.37
N LEU A 50 -0.90 -3.51 -25.94
CA LEU A 50 -1.93 -4.27 -26.66
C LEU A 50 -2.33 -3.61 -27.98
N THR A 51 -2.39 -2.28 -28.03
CA THR A 51 -2.69 -1.51 -29.25
C THR A 51 -1.47 -1.30 -30.16
N GLY A 52 -0.28 -1.71 -29.72
CA GLY A 52 0.97 -1.51 -30.47
C GLY A 52 1.39 -0.03 -30.59
N LEU A 53 0.80 0.88 -29.79
CA LEU A 53 1.06 2.32 -29.87
C LEU A 53 2.54 2.66 -29.63
N HIS A 54 3.20 1.86 -28.78
CA HIS A 54 4.64 1.97 -28.50
C HIS A 54 5.53 1.84 -29.76
N LYS A 55 5.06 1.16 -30.82
CA LYS A 55 5.81 0.99 -32.08
C LYS A 55 5.66 2.16 -33.05
N LYS A 56 4.65 3.02 -32.85
CA LYS A 56 4.36 4.15 -33.74
C LYS A 56 5.02 5.45 -33.29
N ILE A 57 5.50 5.50 -32.05
CA ILE A 57 6.13 6.68 -31.46
C ILE A 57 7.65 6.47 -31.55
N ASP A 58 8.21 6.78 -32.72
CA ASP A 58 9.63 6.61 -33.03
C ASP A 58 10.52 7.73 -32.44
N ALA A 59 9.90 8.77 -31.88
CA ALA A 59 10.57 9.98 -31.41
C ALA A 59 11.26 9.82 -30.04
N PHE A 60 10.97 8.75 -29.28
CA PHE A 60 11.51 8.54 -27.94
C PHE A 60 11.99 7.11 -27.78
N ASN A 61 13.09 6.92 -27.05
CA ASN A 61 13.54 5.60 -26.63
C ASN A 61 12.55 5.02 -25.59
N TRP A 62 11.44 4.48 -26.11
CA TRP A 62 10.28 4.02 -25.35
C TRP A 62 10.67 3.09 -24.21
N ALA A 63 11.61 2.17 -24.47
CA ALA A 63 12.12 1.25 -23.46
C ALA A 63 12.75 1.99 -22.28
N LYS A 64 13.59 3.01 -22.51
CA LYS A 64 14.20 3.80 -21.43
C LYS A 64 13.15 4.57 -20.62
N THR A 65 12.15 5.15 -21.29
CA THR A 65 11.08 5.90 -20.62
C THR A 65 10.21 4.99 -19.76
N VAL A 66 9.84 3.82 -20.28
CA VAL A 66 9.09 2.79 -19.54
C VAL A 66 9.87 2.39 -18.29
N THR A 67 11.14 2.02 -18.44
CA THR A 67 11.98 1.60 -17.31
C THR A 67 12.10 2.70 -16.27
N GLY A 68 12.30 3.95 -16.67
CA GLY A 68 12.35 5.09 -15.74
C GLY A 68 11.06 5.25 -14.93
N ILE A 69 9.90 5.12 -15.59
CA ILE A 69 8.60 5.21 -14.91
C ILE A 69 8.42 4.07 -13.91
N PHE A 70 8.75 2.83 -14.28
CA PHE A 70 8.62 1.68 -13.38
C PHE A 70 9.59 1.75 -12.19
N VAL A 71 10.81 2.27 -12.38
CA VAL A 71 11.75 2.50 -11.27
C VAL A 71 11.19 3.53 -10.28
N ILE A 72 10.66 4.65 -10.76
CA ILE A 72 10.03 5.67 -9.89
C ILE A 72 8.83 5.05 -9.16
N LEU A 73 8.01 4.28 -9.86
CA LEU A 73 6.85 3.60 -9.28
C LEU A 73 7.25 2.62 -8.18
N ALA A 74 8.30 1.83 -8.40
CA ALA A 74 8.83 0.89 -7.42
C ALA A 74 9.32 1.62 -6.16
N ILE A 75 10.03 2.75 -6.30
CA ILE A 75 10.46 3.55 -5.15
C ILE A 75 9.26 4.09 -4.37
N VAL A 76 8.24 4.62 -5.07
CA VAL A 76 7.02 5.13 -4.41
C VAL A 76 6.28 4.03 -3.67
N LEU A 77 6.13 2.84 -4.27
CA LEU A 77 5.51 1.68 -3.63
C LEU A 77 6.33 1.15 -2.45
N LEU A 78 7.66 1.26 -2.50
CA LEU A 78 8.56 0.90 -1.42
C LEU A 78 8.38 1.80 -0.20
N VAL A 79 8.39 3.12 -0.43
CA VAL A 79 8.12 4.10 0.62
C VAL A 79 6.73 3.90 1.20
N ALA A 80 5.72 3.73 0.34
CA ALA A 80 4.34 3.48 0.76
C ALA A 80 4.22 2.21 1.61
N SER A 81 4.83 1.10 1.19
CA SER A 81 4.80 -0.17 1.93
C SER A 81 5.54 -0.07 3.25
N SER A 82 6.62 0.72 3.30
CA SER A 82 7.39 0.98 4.53
C SER A 82 6.57 1.79 5.53
N LEU A 83 5.79 2.76 5.08
CA LEU A 83 4.86 3.53 5.93
C LEU A 83 3.73 2.66 6.50
N VAL A 84 3.23 1.70 5.72
CA VAL A 84 2.27 0.70 6.24
C VAL A 84 2.94 -0.21 7.26
N ALA A 85 4.17 -0.67 7.01
CA ALA A 85 4.90 -1.51 7.95
C ALA A 85 5.23 -0.78 9.27
N ASP A 86 5.60 0.50 9.21
CA ASP A 86 5.77 1.35 10.39
C ASP A 86 4.47 1.47 11.18
N THR A 87 3.36 1.67 10.48
CA THR A 87 2.02 1.72 11.09
C THR A 87 1.65 0.40 11.78
N VAL A 88 1.96 -0.74 11.15
CA VAL A 88 1.79 -2.08 11.76
C VAL A 88 2.67 -2.23 13.00
N SER A 89 3.93 -1.80 12.94
CA SER A 89 4.86 -1.88 14.07
C SER A 89 4.41 -1.04 15.25
N TYR A 90 3.86 0.15 15.00
CA TYR A 90 3.30 1.02 16.02
C TYR A 90 2.15 0.33 16.76
N TYR A 91 1.17 -0.23 16.05
CA TYR A 91 0.06 -0.96 16.69
C TYR A 91 0.49 -2.23 17.43
N LYS A 92 1.63 -2.83 17.08
CA LYS A 92 2.19 -4.01 17.75
C LYS A 92 3.09 -3.68 18.95
N SER A 93 3.62 -2.45 19.03
CA SER A 93 4.66 -2.09 20.00
C SER A 93 4.45 -0.74 20.68
N SER A 94 3.22 -0.22 20.71
CA SER A 94 2.89 0.93 21.55
C SER A 94 2.97 0.56 23.03
N ASP A 95 4.18 0.70 23.59
CA ASP A 95 4.41 0.86 25.03
C ASP A 95 3.73 2.18 25.45
N ILE A 96 2.53 2.07 26.01
CA ILE A 96 1.97 3.12 26.87
C ILE A 96 2.40 2.75 28.28
N ASP A 97 3.01 3.72 28.97
CA ASP A 97 3.59 3.65 30.32
C ASP A 97 2.95 2.57 31.22
N ASP A 98 3.80 1.70 31.78
CA ASP A 98 3.54 0.67 32.81
C ASP A 98 2.82 -0.64 32.43
N GLY A 99 2.58 -0.92 31.15
CA GLY A 99 2.15 -2.27 30.74
C GLY A 99 2.14 -2.47 29.24
N LYS A 100 2.78 -3.54 28.76
CA LYS A 100 2.76 -3.95 27.35
C LYS A 100 1.33 -4.31 26.93
N ILE A 101 0.55 -3.33 26.46
CA ILE A 101 -0.73 -3.58 25.82
C ILE A 101 -0.49 -3.63 24.31
N ASP A 102 -0.40 -4.85 23.79
CA ASP A 102 -0.43 -5.08 22.36
C ASP A 102 -1.84 -4.69 21.86
N PHE A 103 -1.97 -3.53 21.20
CA PHE A 103 -3.24 -3.06 20.66
C PHE A 103 -3.82 -4.07 19.66
N CYS A 104 -2.98 -4.84 18.97
CA CYS A 104 -3.45 -5.92 18.12
C CYS A 104 -4.11 -7.05 18.93
N GLN A 105 -3.53 -7.46 20.06
CA GLN A 105 -4.20 -8.40 20.97
C GLN A 105 -5.46 -7.80 21.61
N PHE A 106 -5.46 -6.51 21.93
CA PHE A 106 -6.64 -5.83 22.46
C PHE A 106 -7.80 -5.83 21.45
N PHE A 107 -7.53 -5.53 20.18
CA PHE A 107 -8.54 -5.59 19.12
C PHE A 107 -8.99 -7.02 18.81
N GLU A 108 -8.09 -8.00 18.90
CA GLU A 108 -8.38 -9.42 18.70
C GLU A 108 -9.24 -10.00 19.83
N ASN A 109 -9.00 -9.60 21.09
CA ASN A 109 -9.77 -10.03 22.25
C ASN A 109 -11.14 -9.35 22.39
N HIS A 110 -11.32 -8.16 21.82
CA HIS A 110 -12.59 -7.42 21.87
C HIS A 110 -13.50 -7.64 20.65
N ASP A 111 -13.19 -8.67 19.83
CA ASP A 111 -13.98 -9.07 18.65
C ASP A 111 -14.33 -7.88 17.73
N LYS A 112 -13.39 -6.93 17.63
CA LYS A 112 -13.56 -5.74 16.81
C LYS A 112 -13.47 -6.17 15.34
N LYS A 113 -14.35 -5.61 14.50
CA LYS A 113 -14.49 -5.97 13.08
C LYS A 113 -13.20 -5.82 12.25
N TYR A 114 -12.20 -5.09 12.74
CA TYR A 114 -10.91 -4.87 12.08
C TYR A 114 -9.80 -5.56 12.87
N ARG A 115 -9.04 -6.43 12.19
CA ARG A 115 -7.94 -7.20 12.78
C ARG A 115 -6.61 -6.66 12.26
N CYS A 116 -5.58 -6.54 13.12
CA CYS A 116 -4.22 -6.20 12.69
C CYS A 116 -3.69 -7.14 11.60
N GLY A 117 -4.17 -8.39 11.55
CA GLY A 117 -3.88 -9.32 10.47
C GLY A 117 -4.22 -8.78 9.08
N GLN A 118 -5.24 -7.91 8.93
CA GLN A 118 -5.56 -7.25 7.66
C GLN A 118 -4.50 -6.23 7.26
N LEU A 119 -3.94 -5.50 8.24
CA LEU A 119 -2.87 -4.52 8.04
C LEU A 119 -1.53 -5.20 7.72
N THR A 120 -1.20 -6.28 8.44
CA THR A 120 -0.02 -7.11 8.17
C THR A 120 -0.11 -7.77 6.80
N THR A 121 -1.29 -8.28 6.43
CA THR A 121 -1.54 -8.82 5.09
C THR A 121 -1.33 -7.73 4.04
N GLY A 122 -1.88 -6.53 4.26
CA GLY A 122 -1.67 -5.37 3.41
C GLY A 122 -0.20 -4.99 3.20
N ALA A 123 0.59 -4.98 4.28
CA ALA A 123 2.02 -4.70 4.23
C ALA A 123 2.78 -5.77 3.43
N VAL A 124 2.56 -7.06 3.72
CA VAL A 124 3.23 -8.17 3.03
C VAL A 124 2.91 -8.16 1.54
N PHE A 125 1.64 -8.01 1.17
CA PHE A 125 1.24 -7.94 -0.24
C PHE A 125 1.70 -6.64 -0.92
N GLY A 126 1.87 -5.54 -0.18
CA GLY A 126 2.51 -4.32 -0.68
C GLY A 126 3.96 -4.55 -1.07
N PHE A 127 4.73 -5.24 -0.21
CA PHE A 127 6.11 -5.62 -0.52
C PHE A 127 6.23 -6.62 -1.67
N LEU A 128 5.33 -7.60 -1.76
CA LEU A 128 5.30 -8.58 -2.86
C LEU A 128 4.83 -8.00 -4.19
N ALA A 129 4.20 -6.83 -4.18
CA ALA A 129 3.70 -6.19 -5.38
C ALA A 129 4.71 -5.25 -6.05
N MET A 130 5.87 -5.01 -5.42
CA MET A 130 7.05 -4.38 -6.02
C MET A 130 7.78 -5.35 -6.93
#